data_AF-A0A0L6WR98-F1
#
_entry.id   AF-A0A0L6WR98-F1
#
_cell.length_a   1.000
_cell.length_b   1.000
_cell.length_c   1.000
_cell.angle_alpha   90.00
_cell.angle_beta   90.00
_cell.angle_gamma   90.00
#
_symmetry.space_group_name_H-M   'P 1'
#
loop_
_entity.id
_entity.type
_entity.pdbx_description
1 polymer ?
#
loop_
_entity_poly.entity_id
_entity_poly.type
_entity_poly.pdbx_seq_one_letter_code
_entity_poly.pdbx_strand_id
1 'polypeptide(L)' 'MMLIDNKEEVECIHDSGSQIILMSAEIASNIGLSYDPNIVLNMQSTNGTMD' A
#
# COMPACT_ATOMS: atom_id res chain seq x y z
N MET A 1 12.02 13.09 -9.04
CA MET A 1 11.45 11.79 -9.42
C MET A 1 12.22 11.27 -10.61
N MET A 2 12.80 10.08 -10.53
CA MET A 2 13.29 9.38 -11.71
C MET A 2 12.12 8.59 -12.31
N LEU A 3 11.91 8.66 -13.62
CA LEU A 3 10.92 7.86 -14.32
C LEU A 3 11.62 6.60 -14.85
N ILE A 4 11.16 5.43 -14.44
CA ILE A 4 11.58 4.15 -15.00
C ILE A 4 10.41 3.63 -15.82
N ASP A 5 10.62 3.37 -17.12
CA ASP A 5 9.56 2.90 -18.02
C ASP A 5 8.29 3.80 -18.01
N ASN A 6 8.51 5.13 -17.97
CA ASN A 6 7.46 6.16 -17.85
C ASN A 6 6.56 6.04 -16.61
N LYS A 7 7.00 5.33 -15.57
CA LYS A 7 6.33 5.21 -14.28
C LYS A 7 7.17 5.83 -13.17
N GLU A 8 6.50 6.39 -12.18
CA GLU A 8 7.16 6.91 -10.99
C GLU A 8 7.74 5.76 -10.18
N GLU A 9 8.98 5.94 -9.74
CA GLU A 9 9.60 5.03 -8.78
C GLU A 9 9.08 5.32 -7.37
N VAL A 10 8.68 4.26 -6.67
CA VAL A 10 8.16 4.34 -5.30
C VAL A 10 8.96 3.35 -4.44
N GLU A 11 9.49 3.84 -3.32
CA GLU A 11 10.14 2.98 -2.33
C GLU A 11 9.11 2.07 -1.66
N CYS A 12 9.44 0.79 -1.51
CA CYS A 12 8.58 -0.17 -0.84
C CYS A 12 9.39 -1.14 0.03
N ILE A 13 8.71 -1.73 1.02
CA ILE A 13 9.26 -2.82 1.84
C ILE A 13 8.75 -4.13 1.25
N HIS A 14 9.69 -5.01 0.88
CA HIS A 14 9.36 -6.37 0.49
C HIS A 14 9.33 -7.26 1.73
N ASP A 15 8.13 -7.62 2.19
CA ASP A 15 7.91 -8.49 3.33
C ASP A 15 7.18 -9.78 2.89
N SER A 16 7.86 -10.93 3.00
CA SER A 16 7.29 -12.23 2.65
C SER A 16 6.29 -12.77 3.69
N GLY A 17 6.27 -12.19 4.90
CA GLY A 17 5.26 -12.49 5.91
C GLY A 17 3.93 -11.77 5.66
N SER A 18 3.94 -10.73 4.82
CA SER A 18 2.75 -9.96 4.48
C SER A 18 1.89 -10.70 3.45
N GLN A 19 0.58 -10.80 3.74
CA GLN A 19 -0.40 -11.42 2.84
C GLN A 19 -1.08 -10.41 1.91
N ILE A 20 -0.89 -9.11 2.16
CA ILE A 20 -1.51 -8.02 1.42
C ILE A 20 -0.45 -7.00 1.01
N ILE A 21 -0.74 -6.23 -0.04
CA ILE A 21 0.01 -5.03 -0.39
C ILE A 21 -0.66 -3.86 0.34
N LEU A 22 0.10 -3.15 1.16
CA LEU A 22 -0.32 -1.91 1.80
C LEU A 22 0.34 -0.73 1.08
N MET A 23 -0.45 0.30 0.78
CA MET A 23 0.04 1.55 0.19
C MET A 23 -0.79 2.73 0.69
N SER A 24 -0.30 3.95 0.50
CA SER A 24 -1.07 5.15 0.82
C SER A 24 -2.23 5.33 -0.16
N ALA A 25 -3.31 6.00 0.30
CA ALA A 25 -4.44 6.36 -0.55
C ALA A 25 -4.02 7.27 -1.72
N GLU A 26 -3.01 8.13 -1.51
CA GLU A 26 -2.45 8.98 -2.56
C GLU A 26 -1.86 8.17 -3.70
N ILE A 27 -1.02 7.17 -3.40
CA ILE A 27 -0.42 6.30 -4.42
C ILE A 27 -1.53 5.55 -5.17
N ALA A 28 -2.49 4.97 -4.45
CA ALA A 28 -3.62 4.24 -5.05
C ALA A 28 -4.41 5.12 -6.04
N SER A 29 -4.66 6.39 -5.66
CA SER A 29 -5.32 7.37 -6.53
C SER A 29 -4.46 7.71 -7.75
N ASN A 30 -3.16 7.92 -7.58
CA ASN A 30 -2.24 8.30 -8.66
C ASN A 30 -2.14 7.21 -9.74
N ILE A 31 -2.25 5.93 -9.36
CA ILE A 31 -2.23 4.80 -10.32
C ILE A 31 -3.63 4.35 -10.77
N GLY A 32 -4.69 5.02 -10.32
CA GLY A 32 -6.06 4.72 -10.72
C GLY A 32 -6.61 3.38 -10.22
N LEU A 33 -6.15 2.90 -9.05
CA LEU A 33 -6.71 1.71 -8.43
C LEU A 33 -8.10 2.01 -7.85
N SER A 34 -9.08 1.19 -8.23
CA SER A 34 -10.42 1.25 -7.65
C SER A 34 -10.48 0.44 -6.35
N TYR A 35 -11.01 1.04 -5.29
CA TYR A 35 -11.30 0.38 -4.02
C TYR A 35 -12.50 1.06 -3.33
N ASP A 36 -13.13 0.36 -2.37
CA ASP A 36 -14.18 0.95 -1.53
C ASP A 36 -13.54 1.55 -0.26
N PRO A 37 -13.57 2.88 -0.07
CA PRO A 37 -12.96 3.52 1.08
C PRO A 37 -13.68 3.23 2.40
N ASN A 38 -14.87 2.64 2.37
CA ASN A 38 -15.65 2.31 3.57
C ASN A 38 -15.33 0.91 4.11
N ILE A 39 -14.63 0.08 3.34
CA ILE A 39 -14.17 -1.24 3.80
C ILE A 39 -12.91 -1.04 4.63
N VAL A 40 -13.02 -1.27 5.93
CA VAL A 40 -11.89 -1.23 6.86
C VAL A 40 -11.37 -2.64 7.06
N LEU A 41 -10.09 -2.84 6.77
CA LEU A 41 -9.36 -4.06 7.10
C LEU A 41 -8.54 -3.80 8.35
N ASN A 42 -8.99 -4.35 9.49
CA ASN A 42 -8.24 -4.26 10.73
C ASN A 42 -6.94 -5.05 10.59
N MET A 43 -5.81 -4.42 10.89
CA MET A 43 -4.49 -5.05 10.84
C MET A 43 -3.96 -5.22 12.25
N GLN A 44 -3.37 -6.38 12.53
CA GLN A 44 -2.63 -6.59 13.76
C GLN A 44 -1.14 -6.41 13.48
N SER A 45 -0.51 -5.49 14.20
CA SER A 45 0.94 -5.31 14.12
C SER A 45 1.66 -6.48 14.80
N THR A 46 2.96 -6.60 14.53
CA THR A 46 3.84 -7.53 15.26
C THR A 46 3.86 -7.27 16.77
N ASN A 47 3.49 -6.05 17.19
CA ASN A 47 3.39 -5.65 18.60
C ASN A 47 2.04 -6.01 19.23
N GLY A 48 1.15 -6.68 18.49
CA GLY A 48 -0.15 -7.13 18.97
C GLY A 48 -1.21 -6.03 19.06
N THR A 49 -0.86 -4.79 18.71
CA THR A 49 -1.83 -3.68 18.61
C THR A 49 -2.65 -3.84 17.34
N MET A 50 -3.97 -3.72 17.48
CA MET A 50 -4.86 -3.55 16.32
C MET A 50 -5.07 -2.07 16.08
N ASP A 51 -4.99 -1.69 14.81
CA ASP A 51 -5.34 -0.38 14.28
C ASP A 51 -6.74 -0.46 13.63
#